data_AF-A0A4S2PCM5-F1
#
_entry.id   AF-A0A4S2PCM5-F1
#
_cell.length_a   1.000
_cell.length_b   1.000
_cell.length_c   1.000
_cell.angle_alpha   90.00
_cell.angle_beta   90.00
_cell.angle_gamma   90.00
#
_symmetry.space_group_name_H-M   'P 1'
#
loop_
_entity.id
_entity.type
_entity.pdbx_description
1 polymer ?
#
loop_
_entity_poly.entity_id
_entity_poly.type
_entity_poly.pdbx_seq_one_letter_code
_entity_poly.pdbx_strand_id
1 'polypeptide(L)'
;MNWHKEVNAYTLENHKENDDYFIGYVSQKKRVITFRKDRIIKEFLNYEDAQNYAENLPAEIFDLFDRKLNEIKSTPTTPIQHPLTFCFTGFGKSQKQALMTLTSEVGLRAITDVTSKCDYLVMCENSKTIGPAKLAKAQSFGIKLIYENQFFHLIETGEIPE
;
A
#
# COMPACT_ATOMS: atom_id res chain seq x y z
N MET A 1 -17.53 3.62 -10.58
CA MET A 1 -17.23 4.78 -9.72
C MET A 1 -15.73 4.88 -9.43
N ASN A 2 -15.12 6.06 -9.56
CA ASN A 2 -13.71 6.25 -9.24
C ASN A 2 -13.49 6.61 -7.75
N TRP A 3 -12.25 6.87 -7.35
CA TRP A 3 -11.92 7.19 -5.95
C TRP A 3 -12.42 8.58 -5.49
N HIS A 4 -12.64 9.49 -6.44
CA HIS A 4 -13.27 10.79 -6.21
C HIS A 4 -14.81 10.71 -6.14
N LYS A 5 -15.37 9.49 -6.13
CA LYS A 5 -16.80 9.21 -6.21
C LYS A 5 -17.49 9.70 -7.49
N GLU A 6 -16.74 9.85 -8.57
CA GLU A 6 -17.30 10.18 -9.88
C GLU A 6 -17.75 8.90 -10.60
N VAL A 7 -18.94 8.96 -11.19
CA VAL A 7 -19.50 7.90 -12.03
C VAL A 7 -19.43 8.36 -13.48
N ASN A 8 -18.81 7.55 -14.33
CA ASN A 8 -18.66 7.83 -15.75
C ASN A 8 -18.94 6.55 -16.53
N ALA A 9 -19.50 6.73 -17.73
CA ALA A 9 -19.68 5.65 -18.71
C ALA A 9 -18.47 5.57 -19.65
N TYR A 10 -18.13 4.36 -20.08
CA TYR A 10 -17.06 4.11 -21.03
C TYR A 10 -17.43 2.96 -21.97
N THR A 11 -17.00 3.06 -23.22
CA THR A 11 -16.99 1.93 -24.15
C THR A 11 -15.66 1.21 -24.00
N LEU A 12 -15.68 -0.11 -23.85
CA LEU A 12 -14.48 -0.93 -23.71
C LEU A 12 -14.35 -1.89 -24.89
N GLU A 13 -13.32 -1.69 -25.70
CA GLU A 13 -13.01 -2.51 -26.88
C GLU A 13 -11.74 -3.33 -26.66
N ASN A 14 -11.65 -4.51 -27.30
CA ASN A 14 -10.49 -5.40 -27.26
C ASN A 14 -9.95 -5.63 -25.83
N HIS A 15 -10.84 -6.04 -24.91
CA HIS A 15 -10.47 -6.17 -23.52
C HIS A 15 -9.93 -7.55 -23.15
N LYS A 16 -9.09 -7.56 -22.12
CA LYS A 16 -8.68 -8.74 -21.37
C LYS A 16 -9.21 -8.62 -19.94
N GLU A 17 -9.49 -9.77 -19.35
CA GLU A 17 -10.00 -9.88 -17.99
C GLU A 17 -9.04 -10.74 -17.17
N ASN A 18 -8.75 -10.32 -15.94
CA ASN A 18 -8.17 -11.17 -14.89
C ASN A 18 -9.16 -11.21 -13.71
N ASP A 19 -8.81 -11.81 -12.58
CA ASP A 19 -9.75 -11.97 -11.46
C ASP A 19 -10.37 -10.64 -11.00
N ASP A 20 -9.58 -9.56 -10.93
CA ASP A 20 -9.97 -8.28 -10.31
C ASP A 20 -10.19 -7.13 -11.29
N TYR A 21 -9.75 -7.26 -12.54
CA TYR A 21 -9.64 -6.17 -13.50
C TYR A 21 -10.10 -6.52 -14.92
N PHE A 22 -10.62 -5.50 -15.60
CA PHE A 22 -10.73 -5.43 -17.05
C PHE A 22 -9.68 -4.46 -17.59
N ILE A 23 -8.99 -4.82 -18.67
CA ILE A 23 -8.01 -3.97 -19.34
C ILE A 23 -8.37 -3.92 -20.82
N GLY A 24 -8.69 -2.73 -21.34
CA GLY A 24 -9.09 -2.60 -22.75
C GLY A 24 -8.98 -1.17 -23.25
N TYR A 25 -9.18 -1.00 -24.55
CA TYR A 25 -9.15 0.31 -25.19
C TYR A 25 -10.47 1.06 -24.94
N VAL A 26 -10.36 2.32 -24.51
CA VAL A 26 -11.52 3.18 -24.23
C VAL A 26 -11.63 4.28 -25.26
N SER A 27 -12.70 4.22 -26.07
CA SER A 27 -12.91 5.10 -27.22
C SER A 27 -13.02 6.58 -26.82
N GLN A 28 -13.67 6.88 -25.69
CA GLN A 28 -13.82 8.24 -25.15
C GLN A 28 -12.49 8.86 -24.70
N LYS A 29 -11.50 8.04 -24.31
CA LYS A 29 -10.20 8.50 -23.79
C LYS A 29 -9.04 8.24 -24.76
N LYS A 30 -9.32 7.57 -25.88
CA LYS A 30 -8.36 7.18 -26.93
C LYS A 30 -7.11 6.47 -26.40
N ARG A 31 -7.26 5.64 -25.37
CA ARG A 31 -6.16 4.93 -24.71
C ARG A 31 -6.64 3.64 -24.05
N VAL A 32 -5.70 2.76 -23.74
CA VAL A 32 -5.95 1.58 -22.90
C VAL A 32 -6.13 2.02 -21.44
N ILE A 33 -7.18 1.53 -20.80
CA ILE A 33 -7.51 1.80 -19.40
C ILE A 33 -7.77 0.47 -18.68
N THR A 34 -7.33 0.41 -17.44
CA THR A 34 -7.62 -0.67 -16.50
C THR A 34 -8.77 -0.28 -15.58
N PHE A 35 -9.85 -1.05 -15.60
CA PHE A 35 -11.00 -0.93 -14.70
C PHE A 35 -10.94 -2.03 -13.65
N ARG A 36 -11.23 -1.70 -12.39
CA ARG A 36 -11.47 -2.73 -11.37
C ARG A 36 -12.90 -3.20 -11.44
N LYS A 37 -13.13 -4.51 -11.41
CA LYS A 37 -14.47 -5.11 -11.49
C LYS A 37 -15.38 -4.68 -10.36
N ASP A 38 -14.83 -4.61 -9.15
CA ASP A 38 -15.55 -4.18 -7.95
C ASP A 38 -16.07 -2.73 -8.03
N ARG A 39 -15.56 -1.92 -8.96
CA ARG A 39 -15.96 -0.53 -9.17
C ARG A 39 -16.89 -0.31 -10.37
N ILE A 40 -17.33 -1.38 -11.02
CA ILE A 40 -18.32 -1.34 -12.10
C ILE A 40 -19.71 -1.36 -11.47
N ILE A 41 -20.52 -0.34 -11.77
CA ILE A 41 -21.88 -0.23 -11.22
C ILE A 41 -22.84 -1.09 -12.04
N LYS A 42 -22.78 -0.99 -13.37
CA LYS A 42 -23.67 -1.69 -14.29
C LYS A 42 -23.08 -1.70 -15.70
N GLU A 43 -23.39 -2.75 -16.44
CA GLU A 43 -23.03 -2.92 -17.85
C GLU A 43 -24.24 -2.69 -18.75
N PHE A 44 -23.98 -2.18 -19.96
CA PHE A 44 -25.00 -1.85 -20.95
C PHE A 44 -24.51 -2.26 -22.34
N LEU A 45 -25.45 -2.51 -23.25
CA LEU A 45 -25.13 -2.91 -24.64
C LEU A 45 -24.63 -1.74 -25.49
N ASN A 46 -25.01 -0.51 -25.14
CA ASN A 46 -24.61 0.70 -25.86
C ASN A 46 -24.14 1.78 -24.87
N TYR A 47 -23.36 2.73 -25.40
CA TYR A 47 -22.76 3.80 -24.60
C TYR A 47 -23.77 4.86 -24.15
N GLU A 48 -24.81 5.12 -24.94
CA GLU A 48 -25.79 6.17 -24.67
C GLU A 48 -26.63 5.84 -23.43
N ASP A 49 -27.11 4.60 -23.31
CA ASP A 49 -27.82 4.11 -22.14
C ASP A 49 -26.93 4.15 -20.88
N ALA A 50 -25.67 3.75 -21.02
CA ALA A 50 -24.71 3.80 -19.93
C ALA A 50 -24.44 5.23 -19.46
N GLN A 51 -24.32 6.17 -20.40
CA GLN A 51 -24.11 7.58 -20.10
C GLN A 51 -25.33 8.18 -19.41
N ASN A 52 -26.53 7.96 -19.96
CA ASN A 52 -27.77 8.42 -19.36
C ASN A 52 -27.94 7.87 -17.94
N TYR A 53 -27.61 6.59 -17.73
CA TYR A 53 -27.65 5.99 -16.40
C TYR A 53 -26.59 6.57 -15.44
N ALA A 54 -25.40 6.91 -15.92
CA ALA A 54 -24.36 7.54 -15.10
C ALA A 54 -24.75 8.97 -14.67
N GLU A 55 -25.38 9.73 -15.57
CA GLU A 55 -25.84 11.11 -15.32
C GLU A 55 -27.07 11.13 -14.40
N ASN A 56 -27.97 10.16 -14.55
CA ASN A 56 -29.21 10.06 -13.78
C ASN A 56 -29.17 8.92 -12.74
N LEU A 57 -27.99 8.62 -12.20
CA LEU A 57 -27.82 7.54 -11.24
C LEU A 57 -28.65 7.85 -9.97
N PRO A 58 -29.60 6.97 -9.57
CA PRO A 58 -30.37 7.20 -8.36
C PRO A 58 -29.46 7.25 -7.12
N ALA A 59 -29.71 8.21 -6.22
CA ALA A 59 -28.91 8.40 -5.01
C ALA A 59 -28.83 7.14 -4.15
N GLU A 60 -29.92 6.38 -4.06
CA GLU A 60 -29.97 5.10 -3.33
C GLU A 60 -28.99 4.06 -3.87
N ILE A 61 -28.85 3.98 -5.20
CA ILE A 61 -27.90 3.06 -5.85
C ILE A 61 -26.47 3.54 -5.61
N PHE A 62 -26.24 4.85 -5.72
CA PHE A 62 -24.95 5.45 -5.42
C PHE A 62 -24.50 5.15 -3.98
N ASP A 63 -25.37 5.40 -3.00
CA ASP A 63 -25.08 5.20 -1.58
C ASP A 63 -24.86 3.73 -1.24
N LEU A 64 -25.66 2.83 -1.85
CA LEU A 64 -25.47 1.39 -1.72
C LEU A 64 -24.09 0.97 -2.25
N PHE A 65 -23.70 1.49 -3.41
CA PHE A 65 -22.44 1.14 -4.05
C PHE A 65 -21.23 1.74 -3.31
N ASP A 66 -21.32 2.99 -2.83
CA ASP A 66 -20.26 3.62 -2.03
C ASP A 66 -20.05 2.87 -0.71
N ARG A 67 -21.12 2.44 -0.05
CA ARG A 67 -21.05 1.61 1.16
C ARG A 67 -20.35 0.28 0.88
N LYS A 68 -20.76 -0.44 -0.18
CA LYS A 68 -20.15 -1.70 -0.59
C LYS A 68 -18.65 -1.55 -0.87
N LEU A 69 -18.24 -0.47 -1.55
CA LEU A 69 -16.82 -0.20 -1.78
C LEU A 69 -16.06 0.12 -0.49
N ASN A 70 -16.68 0.79 0.46
CA ASN A 70 -16.07 1.07 1.76
C ASN A 70 -15.98 -0.18 2.63
N GLU A 71 -16.93 -1.10 2.54
CA GLU A 71 -16.85 -2.43 3.16
C GLU A 71 -15.66 -3.22 2.62
N ILE A 72 -15.42 -3.21 1.31
CA ILE A 72 -14.23 -3.87 0.70
C ILE A 72 -12.91 -3.24 1.20
N LYS A 73 -12.89 -1.93 1.48
CA LYS A 73 -11.72 -1.28 2.11
C LYS A 73 -11.55 -1.66 3.58
N SER A 74 -12.67 -1.93 4.26
CA SER A 74 -12.73 -2.18 5.69
C SER A 74 -12.67 -3.67 6.04
N THR A 75 -12.95 -4.57 5.10
CA THR A 75 -12.62 -5.99 5.27
C THR A 75 -11.11 -6.02 5.40
N PRO A 76 -10.57 -6.47 6.54
CA PRO A 76 -9.15 -6.73 6.64
C PRO A 76 -8.87 -7.77 5.57
N THR A 77 -8.29 -7.35 4.43
CA THR A 77 -7.50 -8.26 3.62
C THR A 77 -6.60 -8.92 4.65
N THR A 78 -6.71 -10.25 4.79
CA THR A 78 -5.83 -11.08 5.64
C THR A 78 -4.52 -10.34 5.83
N PRO A 79 -4.13 -9.94 7.06
CA PRO A 79 -3.01 -9.02 7.25
C PRO A 79 -1.91 -9.55 6.37
N ILE A 80 -1.56 -8.80 5.32
CA ILE A 80 -0.45 -9.16 4.47
C ILE A 80 0.64 -9.35 5.51
N GLN A 81 1.16 -10.57 5.65
CA GLN A 81 2.29 -10.81 6.52
C GLN A 81 3.45 -10.12 5.82
N HIS A 82 3.48 -8.79 5.92
CA HIS A 82 4.58 -8.01 5.41
C HIS A 82 5.76 -8.48 6.25
N PRO A 83 6.87 -8.89 5.61
CA PRO A 83 8.07 -9.13 6.36
C PRO A 83 8.39 -7.91 7.21
N LEU A 84 8.79 -8.14 8.47
CA LEU A 84 9.10 -7.06 9.40
C LEU A 84 10.03 -6.05 8.72
N THR A 85 9.66 -4.78 8.84
CA THR A 85 10.31 -3.67 8.13
C THR A 85 11.19 -2.87 9.07
N PHE A 86 12.48 -2.79 8.74
CA PHE A 86 13.52 -2.14 9.54
C PHE A 86 14.05 -0.88 8.85
N CYS A 87 14.29 0.16 9.64
CA CYS A 87 15.08 1.31 9.24
C CYS A 87 16.31 1.44 10.15
N PHE A 88 17.45 1.83 9.58
CA PHE A 88 18.71 1.97 10.32
C PHE A 88 19.12 3.44 10.44
N THR A 89 19.52 3.85 11.64
CA THR A 89 20.01 5.21 11.95
C THR A 89 21.27 5.17 12.83
N GLY A 90 22.16 6.15 12.65
CA GLY A 90 23.41 6.26 13.39
C GLY A 90 24.57 5.40 12.85
N PHE A 91 24.34 4.56 11.83
CA PHE A 91 25.38 3.72 11.21
C PHE A 91 26.11 4.43 10.06
N GLY A 92 27.40 4.13 9.91
CA GLY A 92 28.18 4.58 8.74
C GLY A 92 27.65 3.97 7.44
N LYS A 93 27.94 4.60 6.29
CA LYS A 93 27.37 4.19 4.98
C LYS A 93 27.59 2.70 4.65
N SER A 94 28.80 2.20 4.89
CA SER A 94 29.16 0.79 4.63
C SER A 94 28.40 -0.17 5.55
N GLN A 95 28.43 0.10 6.87
CA GLN A 95 27.74 -0.71 7.88
C GLN A 95 26.22 -0.72 7.66
N LYS A 96 25.63 0.44 7.35
CA LYS A 96 24.21 0.54 7.01
C LYS A 96 23.86 -0.35 5.82
N GLN A 97 24.68 -0.34 4.77
CA GLN A 97 24.44 -1.18 3.61
C GLN A 97 24.52 -2.68 3.96
N ALA A 98 25.49 -3.08 4.76
CA ALA A 98 25.62 -4.46 5.23
C ALA A 98 24.40 -4.92 6.03
N LEU A 99 23.90 -4.09 6.96
CA LEU A 99 22.69 -4.38 7.74
C LEU A 99 21.44 -4.51 6.86
N MET A 100 21.30 -3.62 5.86
CA MET A 100 20.18 -3.70 4.92
C MET A 100 20.24 -4.96 4.05
N THR A 101 21.43 -5.36 3.60
CA THR A 101 21.65 -6.60 2.85
C THR A 101 21.30 -7.82 3.72
N LEU A 102 21.83 -7.90 4.94
CA LEU A 102 21.54 -8.99 5.88
C LEU A 102 20.03 -9.12 6.13
N THR A 103 19.35 -8.00 6.38
CA THR A 103 17.89 -7.96 6.58
C THR A 103 17.15 -8.58 5.38
N SER A 104 17.60 -8.26 4.16
CA SER A 104 16.97 -8.76 2.94
C SER A 104 17.25 -10.24 2.71
N GLU A 105 18.45 -10.72 3.07
CA GLU A 105 18.85 -12.13 2.96
C GLU A 105 18.03 -13.04 3.88
N VAL A 106 17.65 -12.55 5.07
CA VAL A 106 16.79 -13.29 6.01
C VAL A 106 15.29 -13.15 5.71
N GLY A 107 14.94 -12.61 4.54
CA GLY A 107 13.54 -12.47 4.10
C GLY A 107 12.79 -11.33 4.79
N LEU A 108 13.48 -10.44 5.50
CA LEU A 108 12.93 -9.25 6.12
C LEU A 108 13.05 -8.04 5.18
N ARG A 109 12.41 -6.92 5.52
CA ARG A 109 12.44 -5.72 4.68
C ARG A 109 13.31 -4.63 5.30
N ALA A 110 14.26 -4.09 4.55
CA ALA A 110 15.02 -2.90 4.94
C ALA A 110 14.61 -1.67 4.13
N ILE A 111 14.43 -0.52 4.79
CA ILE A 111 14.11 0.76 4.15
C ILE A 111 15.10 1.86 4.54
N THR A 112 15.31 2.81 3.62
CA THR A 112 16.31 3.87 3.79
C THR A 112 15.85 5.01 4.70
N ASP A 113 14.54 5.22 4.81
CA ASP A 113 13.90 6.26 5.63
C ASP A 113 12.70 5.72 6.42
N VAL A 114 12.37 6.39 7.53
CA VAL A 114 11.27 6.01 8.41
C VAL A 114 9.94 6.35 7.72
N THR A 115 9.04 5.37 7.62
CA THR A 115 7.69 5.52 7.03
C THR A 115 6.66 4.92 7.98
N SER A 116 5.37 5.20 7.79
CA SER A 116 4.29 4.59 8.58
C SER A 116 4.17 3.07 8.45
N LYS A 117 4.93 2.44 7.53
CA LYS A 117 5.00 0.98 7.33
C LYS A 117 6.29 0.37 7.89
N CYS A 118 7.05 1.14 8.67
CA CYS A 118 8.25 0.66 9.34
C CYS A 118 7.86 0.11 10.71
N ASP A 119 8.32 -1.09 11.05
CA ASP A 119 8.02 -1.73 12.33
C ASP A 119 9.06 -1.35 13.39
N TYR A 120 10.34 -1.31 12.98
CA TYR A 120 11.47 -1.07 13.87
C TYR A 120 12.44 -0.01 13.33
N LEU A 121 12.85 0.92 14.19
CA LEU A 121 14.02 1.76 13.98
C LEU A 121 15.19 1.22 14.80
N VAL A 122 16.20 0.71 14.11
CA VAL A 122 17.44 0.19 14.70
C VAL A 122 18.43 1.34 14.88
N MET A 123 18.88 1.53 16.11
CA MET A 123 19.80 2.58 16.52
C MET A 123 21.17 1.98 16.83
N CYS A 124 22.23 2.63 16.34
CA CYS A 124 23.59 2.30 16.74
C CYS A 124 23.87 2.87 18.15
N GLU A 125 24.18 2.00 19.12
CA GLU A 125 24.52 2.40 20.50
C GLU A 125 25.72 3.35 20.57
N ASN A 126 26.68 3.15 19.67
CA ASN A 126 27.96 3.88 19.66
C ASN A 126 27.90 5.21 18.87
N SER A 127 26.75 5.57 18.31
CA SER A 127 26.64 6.74 17.44
C SER A 127 26.21 8.00 18.19
N LYS A 128 27.08 9.01 18.20
CA LYS A 128 26.75 10.35 18.72
C LYS A 128 25.76 11.13 17.83
N THR A 129 25.39 10.58 16.67
CA THR A 129 24.58 11.24 15.64
C THR A 129 23.36 10.40 15.25
N ILE A 130 22.66 9.84 16.23
CA ILE A 130 21.31 9.31 15.98
C ILE A 130 20.47 10.45 15.41
N GLY A 131 20.08 10.34 14.13
CA GLY A 131 19.46 11.43 13.40
C GLY A 131 18.17 11.89 14.10
N PRO A 132 18.11 13.10 14.70
CA PRO A 132 16.99 13.52 15.54
C PRO A 132 15.67 13.55 14.74
N ALA A 133 15.76 13.85 13.44
CA ALA A 133 14.62 13.82 12.53
C ALA A 133 13.98 12.42 12.39
N LYS A 134 14.79 11.35 12.34
CA LYS A 134 14.28 9.98 12.22
C LYS A 134 13.69 9.47 13.52
N LEU A 135 14.28 9.85 14.66
CA LEU A 135 13.72 9.54 15.98
C LEU A 135 12.36 10.21 16.17
N ALA A 136 12.26 11.51 15.91
CA ALA A 136 11.00 12.24 16.01
C ALA A 136 9.93 11.63 15.09
N LYS A 137 10.31 11.26 13.85
CA LYS A 137 9.41 10.61 12.90
C LYS A 137 8.97 9.21 13.38
N ALA A 138 9.89 8.43 13.93
CA ALA A 138 9.59 7.11 14.49
C ALA A 138 8.62 7.20 15.67
N GLN A 139 8.87 8.13 16.61
CA GLN A 139 7.98 8.42 17.72
C GLN A 139 6.59 8.86 17.24
N SER A 140 6.53 9.75 16.24
CA SER A 140 5.25 10.23 15.70
C SER A 140 4.39 9.12 15.07
N PHE A 141 5.03 8.06 14.55
CA PHE A 141 4.36 6.91 13.95
C PHE A 141 4.21 5.73 14.92
N GLY A 142 4.66 5.85 16.18
CA GLY A 142 4.60 4.75 17.15
C GLY A 142 5.51 3.57 16.82
N ILE A 143 6.61 3.82 16.09
CA ILE A 143 7.56 2.80 15.65
C ILE A 143 8.43 2.35 16.81
N LYS A 144 8.66 1.04 16.94
CA LYS A 144 9.47 0.47 18.02
C LYS A 144 10.95 0.82 17.81
N LEU A 145 11.59 1.27 18.87
CA LEU A 145 13.01 1.63 18.87
C LEU A 145 13.79 0.46 19.47
N ILE A 146 14.81 -0.02 18.76
CA ILE A 146 15.70 -1.09 19.24
C ILE A 146 17.15 -0.74 18.96
N TYR A 147 18.07 -1.38 19.69
CA TYR A 147 19.50 -1.26 19.47
C TYR A 147 20.05 -2.36 18.56
N GLU A 148 21.30 -2.19 18.11
CA GLU A 148 21.99 -3.10 17.19
C GLU A 148 22.05 -4.54 17.72
N ASN A 149 22.35 -4.73 19.01
CA ASN A 149 22.37 -6.03 19.68
C ASN A 149 21.00 -6.73 19.66
N GLN A 150 19.92 -5.99 19.94
CA GLN A 150 18.54 -6.50 19.91
C GLN A 150 18.12 -6.89 18.50
N PHE A 151 18.58 -6.15 17.48
CA PHE A 151 18.35 -6.49 16.09
C PHE A 151 19.01 -7.81 15.70
N PHE A 152 20.28 -8.02 16.08
CA PHE A 152 20.96 -9.30 15.81
C PHE A 152 20.30 -10.46 16.54
N HIS A 153 19.90 -10.26 17.81
CA HIS A 153 19.17 -11.28 18.55
C HIS A 153 17.85 -11.66 17.86
N LEU A 154 17.08 -10.67 17.39
CA LEU A 154 15.84 -10.91 16.65
C LEU A 154 16.07 -11.69 15.36
N ILE A 155 17.15 -11.41 14.64
CA ILE A 155 17.46 -12.17 13.43
C ILE A 155 17.82 -13.63 13.75
N GLU A 156 18.52 -13.87 14.85
CA GLU A 156 18.98 -15.21 15.25
C GLU A 156 17.88 -16.06 15.90
N THR A 157 17.06 -15.47 16.79
CA THR A 157 16.10 -16.19 17.64
C THR A 157 14.65 -15.94 17.27
N GLY A 158 14.36 -14.86 16.54
CA GLY A 158 13.00 -14.37 16.30
C GLY A 158 12.40 -13.59 17.48
N GLU A 159 13.14 -13.39 18.57
CA GLU A 159 12.68 -12.69 19.77
C GLU A 159 13.42 -11.35 19.96
N ILE A 160 12.81 -10.40 20.68
CA ILE A 160 13.48 -9.16 21.09
C ILE A 160 13.73 -9.26 22.59
N PRO A 161 14.99 -9.24 23.06
CA PRO A 161 15.28 -9.27 24.49
C PRO A 161 14.91 -7.93 25.11
N GLU A 162 14.30 -7.97 26.30
CA GLU A 162 13.92 -6.78 27.09
C GLU A 162 15.14 -5.96 27.54
#